data_AF-A0A9D8TMN8-F1
#
_entry.id   AF-A0A9D8TMN8-F1
#
_cell.length_a   1.000
_cell.length_b   1.000
_cell.length_c   1.000
_cell.angle_alpha   90.00
_cell.angle_beta   90.00
_cell.angle_gamma   90.00
#
_symmetry.space_group_name_H-M   'P 1'
#
loop_
_entity.id
_entity.type
_entity.pdbx_description
1 polymer ?
#
loop_
_entity_poly.entity_id
_entity_poly.type
_entity_poly.pdbx_seq_one_letter_code
_entity_poly.pdbx_strand_id
1 'polypeptide(L)'
;MDTKEKNMSRRSFLKAFGAGAVTATAIMAGCTPKENTAKSGLANENVPTDKMTYRTNLHGDKVSLLGYGCMRLPTEKGMSGREDDKNNIDQERVNQMVDYAIEHGVNFFDTSPAYCQGRSEKSIGIALSRHKREDFFISTKLSNFGDYSREASLEMYKNSFTELQVDYIDYYLLHAVGGGEDAMKVLYDRYFNNGMLDFLIEERKAGRIRNLGFSYHGDIRVYDYLLSLHDKIKWDFVLIQHNYVDWNHAKEINPGNTNSEYLYGELVKRNIPALVMEPLLGGRLASLSNKSNKRLKEREPEASVASWAFRFAGSQENILSVISGMTYIEHLKENVKTYSPLKPLNSDEFELLEKIAVAFVNNRLAVPCTACQYCMPCPYGLDIPGIFSHLNKCLDEGNVIQDRNDKRYAEARKAFLIGYDRKVPKLRQANHCIDCGHCLPHCPQRIEIGKEMQRIDRIVEELKIDGADLGQVARLTSLFRLLENGKHSCVVSNREETRTFGKSGVNDLYDLYKSSDKFLDGALMADKIVGQGAAALMVLGGVKGVRTRVVTKPALEMLKKNNVKVIYDEVVPHVINRNKDGQCPLDSRLNGIDSADKALPVIEQFMKDLKEGKVY
;
A
#
# COMPACT_ATOMS: atom_id res chain seq x y z
N MET A 1 -45.10 -21.94 -26.85
CA MET A 1 -44.32 -20.68 -26.78
C MET A 1 -43.52 -20.74 -25.49
N ASP A 2 -42.36 -21.38 -25.57
CA ASP A 2 -41.45 -21.57 -24.44
C ASP A 2 -40.17 -20.79 -24.75
N THR A 3 -39.78 -19.86 -23.87
CA THR A 3 -38.45 -19.25 -23.91
C THR A 3 -37.69 -19.66 -22.66
N LYS A 4 -36.80 -20.63 -22.85
CA LYS A 4 -35.82 -21.08 -21.86
C LYS A 4 -34.66 -20.10 -21.76
N GLU A 5 -34.21 -19.91 -20.54
CA GLU A 5 -32.98 -19.26 -20.12
C GLU A 5 -31.73 -19.77 -20.88
N LYS A 6 -30.79 -18.85 -21.16
CA LYS A 6 -29.38 -19.20 -21.39
C LYS A 6 -28.46 -18.23 -20.64
N ASN A 7 -27.79 -18.77 -19.63
CA ASN A 7 -26.61 -18.19 -18.98
C ASN A 7 -25.50 -17.91 -20.00
N MET A 8 -24.99 -16.68 -20.04
CA MET A 8 -23.75 -16.34 -20.76
C MET A 8 -22.59 -16.26 -19.78
N SER A 9 -21.54 -17.05 -20.02
CA SER A 9 -20.29 -17.00 -19.24
C SER A 9 -19.32 -15.93 -19.76
N ARG A 10 -18.46 -15.44 -18.87
CA ARG A 10 -17.46 -14.35 -19.06
C ARG A 10 -16.43 -14.53 -20.20
N ARG A 11 -16.50 -15.59 -21.02
CA ARG A 11 -15.54 -15.85 -22.12
C ARG A 11 -15.98 -15.35 -23.50
N SER A 12 -17.18 -14.80 -23.65
CA SER A 12 -17.72 -14.40 -24.97
C SER A 12 -17.51 -12.93 -25.35
N PHE A 13 -17.05 -12.07 -24.43
CA PHE A 13 -16.99 -10.61 -24.67
C PHE A 13 -15.66 -10.13 -25.29
N LEU A 14 -14.60 -10.94 -25.24
CA LEU A 14 -13.24 -10.56 -25.69
C LEU A 14 -12.91 -10.94 -27.14
N LYS A 15 -13.87 -11.42 -27.94
CA LYS A 15 -13.66 -11.74 -29.36
C LYS A 15 -14.19 -10.69 -30.35
N ALA A 16 -14.74 -9.56 -29.88
CA ALA A 16 -15.39 -8.58 -30.75
C ALA A 16 -14.51 -7.38 -31.18
N PHE A 17 -13.24 -7.30 -30.74
CA PHE A 17 -12.37 -6.15 -31.07
C PHE A 17 -11.07 -6.51 -31.79
N GLY A 18 -10.96 -7.71 -32.34
CA GLY A 18 -9.80 -8.15 -33.11
C GLY A 18 -10.19 -8.72 -34.46
N ALA A 19 -10.33 -7.87 -35.47
CA ALA A 19 -10.01 -8.11 -36.89
C ALA A 19 -10.70 -7.07 -37.79
N GLY A 20 -9.92 -6.35 -38.62
CA GLY A 20 -10.43 -5.72 -39.85
C GLY A 20 -10.01 -4.28 -40.13
N ALA A 21 -8.77 -4.09 -40.62
CA ALA A 21 -8.35 -3.37 -41.85
C ALA A 21 -9.38 -2.42 -42.55
N VAL A 22 -9.07 -1.28 -43.20
CA VAL A 22 -7.84 -0.73 -43.80
C VAL A 22 -8.13 0.69 -44.39
N THR A 23 -7.08 1.51 -44.53
CA THR A 23 -6.91 2.74 -45.37
C THR A 23 -7.80 3.97 -45.23
N ALA A 24 -7.18 5.08 -44.79
CA ALA A 24 -7.24 6.37 -45.49
C ALA A 24 -6.05 7.25 -45.09
N THR A 25 -5.11 7.43 -46.00
CA THR A 25 -4.12 8.51 -45.99
C THR A 25 -4.84 9.85 -46.20
N ALA A 26 -4.84 10.73 -45.20
CA ALA A 26 -5.10 12.15 -45.39
C ALA A 26 -4.24 12.97 -44.40
N ILE A 27 -3.36 13.78 -44.98
CA ILE A 27 -2.48 14.75 -44.33
C ILE A 27 -3.37 15.85 -43.72
N MET A 28 -3.31 16.04 -42.41
CA MET A 28 -3.68 17.29 -41.75
C MET A 28 -2.66 17.59 -40.65
N ALA A 29 -1.82 18.58 -40.94
CA ALA A 29 -0.92 19.20 -40.00
C ALA A 29 -1.70 19.90 -38.87
N GLY A 30 -1.10 19.96 -37.68
CA GLY A 30 -1.44 20.96 -36.67
C GLY A 30 -1.81 20.42 -35.29
N CYS A 31 -1.00 20.80 -34.31
CA CYS A 31 -1.19 20.69 -32.85
C CYS A 31 -0.76 19.38 -32.19
N THR A 32 0.55 19.27 -31.97
CA THR A 32 1.14 18.45 -30.91
C THR A 32 0.64 18.93 -29.53
N PRO A 33 0.22 18.03 -28.62
CA PRO A 33 -0.02 18.40 -27.24
C PRO A 33 1.34 18.66 -26.57
N LYS A 34 1.53 19.88 -26.04
CA LYS A 34 2.65 20.20 -25.14
C LYS A 34 2.54 19.33 -23.89
N GLU A 35 3.40 18.32 -23.79
CA GLU A 35 3.77 17.74 -22.51
C GLU A 35 4.45 18.83 -21.67
N ASN A 36 3.76 19.29 -20.63
CA ASN A 36 4.40 20.01 -19.52
C ASN A 36 5.18 18.98 -18.70
N THR A 37 6.33 18.57 -19.21
CA THR A 37 7.40 18.03 -18.38
C THR A 37 7.96 19.22 -17.58
N ALA A 38 7.66 19.23 -16.28
CA ALA A 38 8.46 20.00 -15.35
C ALA A 38 9.91 19.53 -15.55
N LYS A 39 10.77 20.42 -16.07
CA LYS A 39 12.21 20.17 -16.20
C LYS A 39 12.73 19.82 -14.80
N SER A 40 12.96 18.54 -14.53
CA SER A 40 13.93 18.15 -13.52
C SER A 40 15.28 18.65 -14.01
N GLY A 41 15.92 19.49 -13.23
CA GLY A 41 17.25 20.05 -13.52
C GLY A 41 18.37 19.02 -13.39
N LEU A 42 18.21 17.82 -13.94
CA LEU A 42 19.32 16.88 -14.12
C LEU A 42 19.95 17.17 -15.47
N ALA A 43 20.73 18.25 -15.52
CA ALA A 43 21.73 18.42 -16.55
C ALA A 43 22.66 17.20 -16.52
N ASN A 44 23.14 16.78 -17.70
CA ASN A 44 24.23 15.82 -17.90
C ASN A 44 25.48 16.24 -17.10
N GLU A 45 25.53 15.91 -15.82
CA GLU A 45 26.77 15.92 -15.06
C GLU A 45 27.43 14.54 -15.23
N ASN A 46 28.66 14.53 -15.72
CA ASN A 46 29.46 13.32 -15.84
C ASN A 46 29.68 12.75 -14.42
N VAL A 47 29.01 11.65 -14.10
CA VAL A 47 29.24 10.92 -12.85
C VAL A 47 30.68 10.37 -12.92
N PRO A 48 31.54 10.64 -11.92
CA PRO A 48 32.92 10.17 -11.97
C PRO A 48 33.01 8.64 -11.99
N THR A 49 33.89 8.09 -12.84
CA THR A 49 34.14 6.65 -12.94
C THR A 49 35.30 6.18 -12.03
N ASP A 50 36.13 7.09 -11.52
CA ASP A 50 37.36 6.80 -10.77
C ASP A 50 37.30 7.22 -9.28
N LYS A 51 36.14 7.68 -8.79
CA LYS A 51 36.00 8.25 -7.44
C LYS A 51 35.19 7.41 -6.46
N MET A 52 34.70 6.23 -6.85
CA MET A 52 33.94 5.35 -5.97
C MET A 52 34.69 5.12 -4.66
N THR A 53 33.99 5.25 -3.54
CA THR A 53 34.55 4.96 -2.23
C THR A 53 34.58 3.45 -2.03
N TYR A 54 35.75 2.92 -1.69
CA TYR A 54 35.94 1.50 -1.39
C TYR A 54 36.30 1.28 0.07
N ARG A 55 35.96 0.11 0.59
CA ARG A 55 36.34 -0.37 1.92
C ARG A 55 36.92 -1.77 1.82
N THR A 56 37.74 -2.11 2.80
CA THR A 56 38.46 -3.38 2.80
C THR A 56 37.73 -4.37 3.72
N ASN A 57 37.40 -5.56 3.21
CA ASN A 57 36.86 -6.63 4.06
C ASN A 57 37.96 -7.27 4.93
N LEU A 58 37.60 -8.27 5.73
CA LEU A 58 38.56 -8.99 6.60
C LEU A 58 39.66 -9.74 5.84
N HIS A 59 39.46 -9.99 4.55
CA HIS A 59 40.37 -10.74 3.68
C HIS A 59 41.22 -9.85 2.76
N GLY A 60 41.12 -8.52 2.89
CA GLY A 60 41.91 -7.57 2.10
C GLY A 60 41.29 -7.15 0.76
N ASP A 61 40.10 -7.65 0.42
CA ASP A 61 39.40 -7.28 -0.82
C ASP A 61 38.84 -5.85 -0.72
N LYS A 62 38.98 -5.07 -1.80
CA LYS A 62 38.40 -3.73 -1.91
C LYS A 62 36.97 -3.79 -2.46
N VAL A 63 36.00 -3.57 -1.59
CA VAL A 63 34.56 -3.61 -1.89
C VAL A 63 34.01 -2.20 -2.04
N SER A 64 33.22 -1.94 -3.09
CA SER A 64 32.57 -0.64 -3.29
C SER A 64 31.57 -0.37 -2.17
N LEU A 65 31.57 0.86 -1.66
CA LEU A 65 30.64 1.26 -0.59
C LEU A 65 29.19 1.26 -1.08
N LEU A 66 28.93 1.51 -2.37
CA LEU A 66 27.64 1.20 -2.97
C LEU A 66 27.59 -0.27 -3.38
N GLY A 67 26.56 -0.98 -2.92
CA GLY A 67 26.21 -2.31 -3.39
C GLY A 67 24.96 -2.27 -4.26
N TYR A 68 24.93 -3.05 -5.33
CA TYR A 68 23.77 -3.20 -6.19
C TYR A 68 22.84 -4.29 -5.65
N GLY A 69 21.65 -3.90 -5.17
CA GLY A 69 20.65 -4.82 -4.66
C GLY A 69 19.70 -5.34 -5.75
N CYS A 70 19.62 -6.66 -5.89
CA CYS A 70 18.88 -7.35 -6.96
C CYS A 70 17.54 -7.94 -6.49
N MET A 71 16.98 -7.43 -5.38
CA MET A 71 15.65 -7.81 -4.88
C MET A 71 14.52 -7.44 -5.85
N ARG A 72 14.77 -6.41 -6.67
CA ARG A 72 13.87 -5.91 -7.72
C ARG A 72 14.70 -5.54 -8.93
N LEU A 73 14.36 -6.12 -10.08
CA LEU A 73 15.03 -5.85 -11.35
C LEU A 73 14.08 -5.13 -12.34
N PRO A 74 14.61 -4.42 -13.35
CA PRO A 74 13.79 -3.86 -14.42
C PRO A 74 12.91 -4.91 -15.12
N THR A 75 11.73 -4.50 -15.57
CA THR A 75 10.80 -5.34 -16.35
C THR A 75 10.39 -4.65 -17.64
N GLU A 76 9.91 -5.43 -18.61
CA GLU A 76 9.51 -4.95 -19.95
C GLU A 76 8.44 -3.85 -19.89
N LYS A 77 7.56 -3.87 -18.88
CA LYS A 77 6.53 -2.82 -18.69
C LYS A 77 7.00 -1.61 -17.87
N GLY A 78 8.29 -1.49 -17.58
CA GLY A 78 8.88 -0.35 -16.85
C GLY A 78 8.57 -0.31 -15.35
N MET A 79 7.99 -1.39 -14.80
CA MET A 79 7.76 -1.57 -13.37
C MET A 79 8.93 -2.32 -12.71
N SER A 80 9.09 -2.20 -11.39
CA SER A 80 10.01 -3.06 -10.65
C SER A 80 9.50 -4.50 -10.64
N GLY A 81 10.34 -5.43 -11.08
CA GLY A 81 10.07 -6.87 -11.16
C GLY A 81 9.86 -7.49 -9.80
N ARG A 82 8.62 -7.37 -9.34
CA ARG A 82 8.02 -8.17 -8.27
C ARG A 82 6.57 -8.50 -8.54
N GLU A 83 5.91 -7.73 -9.39
CA GLU A 83 4.47 -7.82 -9.63
C GLU A 83 4.14 -8.33 -11.03
N ASP A 84 3.22 -9.30 -11.03
CA ASP A 84 2.49 -9.90 -12.16
C ASP A 84 3.20 -11.09 -12.83
N ASP A 85 2.55 -12.26 -12.80
CA ASP A 85 2.91 -13.51 -13.48
C ASP A 85 3.03 -13.37 -15.02
N LYS A 86 2.91 -12.14 -15.54
CA LYS A 86 2.93 -11.78 -16.96
C LYS A 86 3.97 -10.73 -17.32
N ASN A 87 4.79 -10.26 -16.37
CA ASN A 87 5.80 -9.25 -16.66
C ASN A 87 7.21 -9.85 -16.52
N ASN A 88 7.89 -9.98 -17.66
CA ASN A 88 9.22 -10.54 -17.72
C ASN A 88 10.26 -9.52 -17.27
N ILE A 89 11.36 -10.03 -16.70
CA ILE A 89 12.55 -9.21 -16.44
C ILE A 89 13.08 -8.74 -17.79
N ASP A 90 13.34 -7.45 -17.89
CA ASP A 90 13.98 -6.87 -19.07
C ASP A 90 15.49 -7.09 -18.94
N GLN A 91 15.95 -8.22 -19.50
CA GLN A 91 17.35 -8.64 -19.39
C GLN A 91 18.30 -7.62 -20.01
N GLU A 92 17.92 -6.97 -21.11
CA GLU A 92 18.79 -6.00 -21.78
C GLU A 92 18.98 -4.75 -20.92
N ARG A 93 17.90 -4.29 -20.26
CA ARG A 93 18.00 -3.21 -19.29
C ARG A 93 18.80 -3.63 -18.05
N VAL A 94 18.66 -4.88 -17.57
CA VAL A 94 19.52 -5.40 -16.50
C VAL A 94 21.00 -5.35 -16.92
N ASN A 95 21.33 -5.82 -18.13
CA ASN A 95 22.69 -5.79 -18.67
C ASN A 95 23.26 -4.36 -18.67
N GLN A 96 22.50 -3.40 -19.20
CA GLN A 96 22.89 -1.99 -19.25
C GLN A 96 23.11 -1.38 -17.86
N MET A 97 22.28 -1.74 -16.89
CA MET A 97 22.43 -1.25 -15.52
C MET A 97 23.66 -1.83 -14.81
N VAL A 98 23.95 -3.12 -15.04
CA VAL A 98 25.17 -3.77 -14.53
C VAL A 98 26.42 -3.19 -15.18
N ASP A 99 26.42 -2.99 -16.49
CA ASP A 99 27.52 -2.35 -17.22
C ASP A 99 27.86 -0.99 -16.64
N TYR A 100 26.84 -0.15 -16.49
CA TYR A 100 27.00 1.19 -15.95
C TYR A 100 27.52 1.15 -14.51
N ALA A 101 27.02 0.23 -13.68
CA ALA A 101 27.45 0.08 -12.30
C ALA A 101 28.96 -0.25 -12.24
N ILE A 102 29.41 -1.25 -12.99
CA ILE A 102 30.82 -1.68 -13.03
C ILE A 102 31.71 -0.58 -13.61
N GLU A 103 31.31 0.07 -14.71
CA GLU A 103 32.03 1.18 -15.33
C GLU A 103 32.28 2.33 -14.34
N HIS A 104 31.36 2.54 -13.38
CA HIS A 104 31.46 3.59 -12.36
C HIS A 104 31.95 3.07 -10.99
N GLY A 105 32.58 1.89 -10.97
CA GLY A 105 33.30 1.36 -9.83
C GLY A 105 32.46 0.55 -8.82
N VAL A 106 31.17 0.33 -9.07
CA VAL A 106 30.37 -0.59 -8.24
C VAL A 106 30.79 -2.02 -8.55
N ASN A 107 31.28 -2.74 -7.54
CA ASN A 107 31.74 -4.11 -7.68
C ASN A 107 31.02 -5.10 -6.76
N PHE A 108 30.06 -4.68 -5.93
CA PHE A 108 29.32 -5.58 -5.03
C PHE A 108 27.87 -5.75 -5.48
N PHE A 109 27.45 -6.98 -5.77
CA PHE A 109 26.10 -7.31 -6.23
C PHE A 109 25.44 -8.28 -5.27
N ASP A 110 24.22 -7.99 -4.79
CA ASP A 110 23.50 -8.81 -3.82
C ASP A 110 22.18 -9.34 -4.37
N THR A 111 22.03 -10.66 -4.40
CA THR A 111 20.85 -11.36 -4.92
C THR A 111 20.40 -12.50 -3.99
N SER A 112 19.40 -13.27 -4.39
CA SER A 112 18.88 -14.42 -3.65
C SER A 112 17.98 -15.29 -4.55
N PRO A 113 17.94 -16.62 -4.29
CA PRO A 113 16.96 -17.53 -4.92
C PRO A 113 15.50 -17.12 -4.68
N ALA A 114 15.20 -16.32 -3.66
CA ALA A 114 13.84 -15.86 -3.39
C ALA A 114 13.46 -14.57 -4.15
N TYR A 115 14.40 -13.91 -4.82
CA TYR A 115 14.17 -12.61 -5.44
C TYR A 115 13.60 -12.74 -6.86
N CYS A 116 12.76 -11.78 -7.24
CA CYS A 116 12.08 -11.73 -8.53
C CYS A 116 11.38 -13.07 -8.90
N GLN A 117 10.78 -13.75 -7.90
CA GLN A 117 10.15 -15.07 -8.05
C GLN A 117 11.14 -16.14 -8.56
N GLY A 118 12.36 -16.15 -8.03
CA GLY A 118 13.41 -17.10 -8.42
C GLY A 118 14.19 -16.73 -9.68
N ARG A 119 13.87 -15.60 -10.33
CA ARG A 119 14.52 -15.19 -11.58
C ARG A 119 15.74 -14.29 -11.40
N SER A 120 15.98 -13.76 -10.20
CA SER A 120 17.02 -12.74 -9.99
C SER A 120 18.44 -13.28 -10.19
N GLU A 121 18.76 -14.45 -9.61
CA GLU A 121 20.09 -15.07 -9.76
C GLU A 121 20.43 -15.29 -11.23
N LYS A 122 19.51 -15.90 -12.00
CA LYS A 122 19.68 -16.11 -13.43
C LYS A 122 19.98 -14.83 -14.20
N SER A 123 19.16 -13.80 -13.99
CA SER A 123 19.31 -12.54 -14.72
C SER A 123 20.61 -11.81 -14.39
N ILE A 124 21.03 -11.85 -13.13
CA ILE A 124 22.30 -11.28 -12.70
C ILE A 124 23.48 -12.12 -13.16
N GLY A 125 23.36 -13.45 -13.17
CA GLY A 125 24.35 -14.35 -13.74
C GLY A 125 24.62 -14.07 -15.21
N ILE A 126 23.56 -13.88 -16.02
CA ILE A 126 23.68 -13.49 -17.44
C ILE A 126 24.37 -12.13 -17.59
N ALA A 127 24.01 -11.16 -16.75
CA ALA A 127 24.58 -9.82 -16.85
C ALA A 127 26.06 -9.78 -16.45
N LEU A 128 26.42 -10.46 -15.36
CA LEU A 128 27.77 -10.50 -14.80
C LEU A 128 28.73 -11.39 -15.60
N SER A 129 28.24 -12.44 -16.28
CA SER A 129 29.09 -13.30 -17.14
C SER A 129 29.70 -12.57 -18.34
N ARG A 130 29.28 -11.33 -18.59
CA ARG A 130 29.81 -10.42 -19.62
C ARG A 130 31.05 -9.64 -19.13
N HIS A 131 31.37 -9.72 -17.84
CA HIS A 131 32.51 -9.07 -17.19
C HIS A 131 33.50 -10.11 -16.66
N LYS A 132 34.74 -9.70 -16.36
CA LYS A 132 35.71 -10.62 -15.76
C LYS A 132 35.31 -10.96 -14.34
N ARG A 133 35.49 -12.21 -13.95
CA ARG A 133 35.02 -12.73 -12.65
C ARG A 133 35.66 -12.00 -11.46
N GLU A 134 36.91 -11.55 -11.62
CA GLU A 134 37.69 -10.81 -10.63
C GLU A 134 37.29 -9.33 -10.48
N ASP A 135 36.49 -8.77 -11.41
CA ASP A 135 36.07 -7.37 -11.37
C ASP A 135 34.88 -7.14 -10.42
N PHE A 136 34.24 -8.21 -9.91
CA PHE A 136 33.06 -8.11 -9.06
C PHE A 136 33.01 -9.16 -7.93
N PHE A 137 32.24 -8.82 -6.92
CA PHE A 137 31.81 -9.66 -5.82
C PHE A 137 30.32 -9.95 -5.93
N ILE A 138 29.95 -11.22 -5.82
CA ILE A 138 28.55 -11.66 -5.82
C ILE A 138 28.15 -12.22 -4.46
N SER A 139 27.01 -11.73 -3.96
CA SER A 139 26.36 -12.15 -2.72
C SER A 139 25.07 -12.90 -3.04
N THR A 140 24.89 -14.08 -2.46
CA THR A 140 23.59 -14.79 -2.46
C THR A 140 23.33 -15.50 -1.12
N LYS A 141 22.18 -16.16 -0.98
CA LYS A 141 21.62 -16.54 0.33
C LYS A 141 20.93 -17.88 0.31
N LEU A 142 21.10 -18.67 1.38
CA LEU A 142 20.27 -19.86 1.60
C LEU A 142 18.87 -19.45 2.09
N SER A 143 17.92 -19.47 1.16
CA SER A 143 16.57 -18.89 1.27
C SER A 143 15.48 -19.94 1.48
N ASN A 144 15.80 -20.97 2.25
CA ASN A 144 14.97 -22.15 2.55
C ASN A 144 13.74 -21.85 3.45
N PHE A 145 12.93 -20.87 3.05
CA PHE A 145 11.75 -20.42 3.80
C PHE A 145 10.57 -21.41 3.75
N GLY A 146 10.42 -22.13 2.62
CA GLY A 146 9.32 -23.06 2.41
C GLY A 146 9.65 -24.49 2.84
N ASP A 147 10.76 -25.03 2.34
CA ASP A 147 11.28 -26.35 2.70
C ASP A 147 12.71 -26.20 3.20
N TYR A 148 12.92 -26.53 4.47
CA TYR A 148 14.21 -26.49 5.15
C TYR A 148 14.84 -27.87 5.34
N SER A 149 14.35 -28.89 4.63
CA SER A 149 15.05 -30.18 4.53
C SER A 149 16.48 -29.98 4.02
N ARG A 150 17.37 -30.90 4.42
CA ARG A 150 18.77 -30.86 3.98
C ARG A 150 18.85 -30.98 2.46
N GLU A 151 18.03 -31.85 1.89
CA GLU A 151 17.97 -32.12 0.46
C GLU A 151 17.59 -30.87 -0.34
N ALA A 152 16.48 -30.21 0.01
CA ALA A 152 16.04 -28.99 -0.66
C ALA A 152 17.05 -27.84 -0.46
N SER A 153 17.66 -27.75 0.73
CA SER A 153 18.68 -26.74 1.02
C SER A 153 19.96 -26.94 0.21
N LEU A 154 20.40 -28.20 0.02
CA LEU A 154 21.55 -28.54 -0.84
C LEU A 154 21.26 -28.31 -2.31
N GLU A 155 20.05 -28.62 -2.77
CA GLU A 155 19.61 -28.32 -4.13
C GLU A 155 19.62 -26.81 -4.39
N MET A 156 19.02 -26.02 -3.49
CA MET A 156 19.04 -24.56 -3.58
C MET A 156 20.47 -24.01 -3.62
N TYR A 157 21.36 -24.50 -2.74
CA TYR A 157 22.77 -24.13 -2.74
C TYR A 157 23.43 -24.37 -4.10
N LYS A 158 23.27 -25.56 -4.68
CA LYS A 158 23.85 -25.92 -5.98
C LYS A 158 23.25 -25.10 -7.12
N ASN A 159 21.94 -24.88 -7.10
CA ASN A 159 21.24 -24.11 -8.12
C ASN A 159 21.75 -22.66 -8.18
N SER A 160 22.10 -22.04 -7.04
CA SER A 160 22.71 -20.71 -7.04
C SER A 160 23.97 -20.63 -7.90
N PHE A 161 24.86 -21.64 -7.90
CA PHE A 161 26.05 -21.64 -8.76
C PHE A 161 25.68 -21.72 -10.24
N THR A 162 24.73 -22.58 -10.58
CA THR A 162 24.23 -22.75 -11.96
C THR A 162 23.58 -21.47 -12.48
N GLU A 163 22.66 -20.89 -11.71
CA GLU A 163 21.92 -19.68 -12.13
C GLU A 163 22.82 -18.45 -12.20
N LEU A 164 23.78 -18.33 -11.27
CA LEU A 164 24.76 -17.24 -11.29
C LEU A 164 25.88 -17.46 -12.30
N GLN A 165 26.05 -18.68 -12.83
CA GLN A 165 27.11 -19.07 -13.75
C GLN A 165 28.51 -18.82 -13.16
N VAL A 166 28.74 -19.25 -11.91
CA VAL A 166 30.02 -19.07 -11.19
C VAL A 166 30.50 -20.36 -10.55
N ASP A 167 31.82 -20.48 -10.38
CA ASP A 167 32.46 -21.61 -9.68
C ASP A 167 32.62 -21.37 -8.17
N TYR A 168 32.53 -20.11 -7.74
CA TYR A 168 32.61 -19.71 -6.33
C TYR A 168 31.74 -18.48 -6.06
N ILE A 169 31.25 -18.38 -4.83
CA ILE A 169 30.44 -17.27 -4.33
C ILE A 169 31.27 -16.44 -3.34
N ASP A 170 31.31 -15.12 -3.54
CA ASP A 170 32.12 -14.25 -2.67
C ASP A 170 31.49 -14.10 -1.29
N TYR A 171 30.17 -13.91 -1.21
CA TYR A 171 29.44 -13.70 0.03
C TYR A 171 28.22 -14.63 0.08
N TYR A 172 28.14 -15.50 1.08
CA TYR A 172 27.02 -16.41 1.25
C TYR A 172 26.37 -16.21 2.62
N LEU A 173 25.03 -16.08 2.65
CA LEU A 173 24.30 -15.73 3.86
C LEU A 173 23.28 -16.79 4.28
N LEU A 174 23.14 -16.96 5.59
CA LEU A 174 21.87 -17.41 6.16
C LEU A 174 20.81 -16.32 5.97
N HIS A 175 19.71 -16.62 5.26
CA HIS A 175 18.73 -15.61 4.87
C HIS A 175 17.64 -15.37 5.93
N ALA A 176 17.51 -14.11 6.34
CA ALA A 176 16.47 -13.57 7.21
C ALA A 176 16.25 -14.34 8.52
N VAL A 177 17.32 -14.44 9.31
CA VAL A 177 17.28 -15.02 10.66
C VAL A 177 16.58 -14.05 11.63
N GLY A 178 15.89 -14.58 12.64
CA GLY A 178 15.12 -13.80 13.61
C GLY A 178 13.63 -13.65 13.27
N GLY A 179 13.20 -14.09 12.08
CA GLY A 179 11.80 -14.11 11.68
C GLY A 179 11.06 -15.39 12.11
N GLY A 180 9.72 -15.35 12.06
CA GLY A 180 8.84 -16.44 12.46
C GLY A 180 8.18 -16.23 13.84
N GLU A 181 7.23 -17.09 14.19
CA GLU A 181 6.57 -17.06 15.52
C GLU A 181 7.52 -17.52 16.63
N ASP A 182 8.23 -18.63 16.42
CA ASP A 182 9.33 -19.10 17.26
C ASP A 182 10.66 -18.98 16.50
N ALA A 183 11.23 -17.78 16.52
CA ALA A 183 12.41 -17.43 15.74
C ALA A 183 13.63 -18.33 16.07
N MET A 184 13.77 -18.77 17.32
CA MET A 184 14.88 -19.63 17.71
C MET A 184 14.69 -21.05 17.17
N LYS A 185 13.49 -21.62 17.32
CA LYS A 185 13.19 -22.93 16.72
C LYS A 185 13.38 -22.92 15.20
N VAL A 186 12.88 -21.88 14.53
CA VAL A 186 13.03 -21.71 13.07
C VAL A 186 14.50 -21.63 12.67
N LEU A 187 15.34 -20.92 13.43
CA LEU A 187 16.79 -20.89 13.19
C LEU A 187 17.40 -22.30 13.27
N TYR A 188 17.08 -23.04 14.32
CA TYR A 188 17.59 -24.39 14.53
C TYR A 188 17.18 -25.34 13.40
N ASP A 189 15.90 -25.34 13.04
CA ASP A 189 15.38 -26.24 12.00
C ASP A 189 15.94 -25.90 10.62
N ARG A 190 16.15 -24.60 10.32
CA ARG A 190 16.67 -24.16 9.01
C ARG A 190 18.16 -24.45 8.81
N TYR A 191 18.95 -24.46 9.87
CA TYR A 191 20.42 -24.43 9.74
C TYR A 191 21.18 -25.42 10.63
N PHE A 192 20.71 -25.71 11.85
CA PHE A 192 21.45 -26.52 12.81
C PHE A 192 21.01 -27.99 12.77
N ASN A 193 19.71 -28.28 12.95
CA ASN A 193 19.19 -29.64 13.07
C ASN A 193 19.33 -30.46 11.77
N ASN A 194 19.32 -29.79 10.62
CA ASN A 194 19.54 -30.40 9.30
C ASN A 194 21.03 -30.46 8.88
N GLY A 195 21.94 -29.93 9.71
CA GLY A 195 23.38 -29.88 9.48
C GLY A 195 23.81 -28.99 8.30
N MET A 196 22.97 -28.04 7.86
CA MET A 196 23.32 -27.14 6.76
C MET A 196 24.39 -26.13 7.15
N LEU A 197 24.41 -25.65 8.39
CA LEU A 197 25.44 -24.72 8.86
C LEU A 197 26.84 -25.37 8.82
N ASP A 198 26.97 -26.59 9.32
CA ASP A 198 28.23 -27.33 9.27
C ASP A 198 28.69 -27.54 7.82
N PHE A 199 27.75 -27.88 6.92
CA PHE A 199 28.04 -27.98 5.49
C PHE A 199 28.58 -26.66 4.92
N LEU A 200 27.92 -25.52 5.19
CA LEU A 200 28.37 -24.21 4.69
C LEU A 200 29.74 -23.79 5.26
N ILE A 201 30.05 -24.18 6.50
CA ILE A 201 31.38 -23.97 7.08
C ILE A 201 32.45 -24.75 6.31
N GLU A 202 32.17 -26.00 5.93
CA GLU A 202 33.08 -26.81 5.09
C GLU A 202 33.19 -26.25 3.66
N GLU A 203 32.10 -25.76 3.07
CA GLU A 203 32.13 -25.10 1.75
C GLU A 203 33.01 -23.84 1.76
N ARG A 204 33.03 -23.11 2.88
CA ARG A 204 33.95 -21.98 3.06
C ARG A 204 35.40 -22.44 3.17
N LYS A 205 35.68 -23.49 3.95
CA LYS A 205 37.04 -24.07 4.03
C LYS A 205 37.53 -24.56 2.67
N ALA A 206 36.62 -25.08 1.84
CA ALA A 206 36.92 -25.52 0.48
C ALA A 206 37.06 -24.37 -0.54
N GLY A 207 36.81 -23.12 -0.14
CA GLY A 207 36.93 -21.93 -0.98
C GLY A 207 35.77 -21.69 -1.96
N ARG A 208 34.73 -22.54 -1.96
CA ARG A 208 33.52 -22.35 -2.79
C ARG A 208 32.66 -21.20 -2.28
N ILE A 209 32.72 -20.94 -0.97
CA ILE A 209 32.22 -19.72 -0.33
C ILE A 209 33.44 -18.95 0.18
N ARG A 210 33.63 -17.68 -0.20
CA ARG A 210 34.78 -16.90 0.32
C ARG A 210 34.49 -16.25 1.67
N ASN A 211 33.28 -15.73 1.85
CA ASN A 211 32.82 -15.08 3.08
C ASN A 211 31.47 -15.66 3.47
N LEU A 212 31.33 -16.12 4.72
CA LEU A 212 30.11 -16.67 5.29
C LEU A 212 29.53 -15.73 6.35
N GLY A 213 28.27 -15.36 6.18
CA GLY A 213 27.56 -14.43 7.05
C GLY A 213 26.09 -14.79 7.27
N PHE A 214 25.34 -13.86 7.83
CA PHE A 214 23.89 -13.97 7.94
C PHE A 214 23.21 -12.61 7.78
N SER A 215 21.92 -12.64 7.45
CA SER A 215 21.06 -11.45 7.37
C SER A 215 20.00 -11.53 8.45
N TYR A 216 19.79 -10.45 9.20
CA TYR A 216 18.94 -10.44 10.39
C TYR A 216 17.69 -9.57 10.23
N HIS A 217 16.55 -10.12 10.64
CA HIS A 217 15.27 -9.44 10.77
C HIS A 217 14.51 -10.01 11.97
N GLY A 218 14.12 -9.19 12.96
CA GLY A 218 13.15 -9.60 13.97
C GLY A 218 13.74 -9.84 15.37
N ASP A 219 13.65 -11.06 15.88
CA ASP A 219 13.95 -11.36 17.29
C ASP A 219 15.45 -11.23 17.63
N ILE A 220 15.76 -10.24 18.46
CA ILE A 220 17.14 -9.94 18.89
C ILE A 220 17.85 -11.12 19.56
N ARG A 221 17.11 -12.05 20.16
CA ARG A 221 17.69 -13.26 20.79
C ARG A 221 18.41 -14.13 19.77
N VAL A 222 17.91 -14.21 18.53
CA VAL A 222 18.55 -14.97 17.45
C VAL A 222 19.86 -14.29 17.01
N TYR A 223 19.85 -12.97 16.93
CA TYR A 223 21.03 -12.18 16.58
C TYR A 223 22.15 -12.35 17.62
N ASP A 224 21.83 -12.12 18.90
CA ASP A 224 22.78 -12.27 20.00
C ASP A 224 23.31 -13.70 20.09
N TYR A 225 22.46 -14.70 19.88
CA TYR A 225 22.87 -16.11 19.88
C TYR A 225 23.85 -16.41 18.74
N LEU A 226 23.58 -16.00 17.50
CA LEU A 226 24.52 -16.21 16.40
C LEU A 226 25.84 -15.48 16.63
N LEU A 227 25.81 -14.26 17.18
CA LEU A 227 27.03 -13.54 17.56
C LEU A 227 27.81 -14.23 18.68
N SER A 228 27.13 -14.89 19.63
CA SER A 228 27.79 -15.68 20.68
C SER A 228 28.57 -16.88 20.13
N LEU A 229 28.20 -17.35 18.94
CA LEU A 229 28.89 -18.43 18.24
C LEU A 229 30.05 -17.95 17.35
N HIS A 230 30.35 -16.64 17.34
CA HIS A 230 31.38 -16.07 16.46
C HIS A 230 32.76 -16.71 16.65
N ASP A 231 33.14 -17.14 17.86
CA ASP A 231 34.43 -17.81 18.06
C ASP A 231 34.52 -19.20 17.44
N LYS A 232 33.38 -19.86 17.23
CA LYS A 232 33.29 -21.19 16.61
C LYS A 232 33.09 -21.08 15.10
N ILE A 233 32.22 -20.18 14.66
CA ILE A 233 31.80 -20.07 13.26
C ILE A 233 32.67 -19.07 12.49
N LYS A 234 33.18 -18.02 13.16
CA LYS A 234 33.89 -16.89 12.55
C LYS A 234 33.08 -16.24 11.43
N TRP A 235 32.05 -15.49 11.80
CA TRP A 235 31.23 -14.73 10.84
C TRP A 235 32.08 -13.66 10.13
N ASP A 236 32.11 -13.70 8.79
CA ASP A 236 32.93 -12.79 7.98
C ASP A 236 32.25 -11.42 7.78
N PHE A 237 30.92 -11.38 7.89
CA PHE A 237 30.09 -10.19 7.79
C PHE A 237 28.67 -10.47 8.29
N VAL A 238 27.89 -9.40 8.52
CA VAL A 238 26.44 -9.50 8.83
C VAL A 238 25.67 -8.43 8.08
N LEU A 239 24.55 -8.79 7.47
CA LEU A 239 23.62 -7.88 6.80
C LEU A 239 22.54 -7.40 7.77
N ILE A 240 22.50 -6.09 8.05
CA ILE A 240 21.55 -5.46 8.98
C ILE A 240 20.74 -4.36 8.29
N GLN A 241 19.53 -4.13 8.79
CA GLN A 241 18.73 -2.96 8.44
C GLN A 241 19.35 -1.74 9.13
N HIS A 242 19.70 -0.70 8.37
CA HIS A 242 20.39 0.48 8.91
C HIS A 242 20.08 1.74 8.09
N ASN A 243 19.49 2.73 8.75
CA ASN A 243 19.22 4.08 8.24
C ASN A 243 18.99 5.03 9.43
N TYR A 244 18.88 6.33 9.17
CA TYR A 244 18.79 7.33 10.25
C TYR A 244 17.50 7.28 11.07
N VAL A 245 16.45 6.57 10.62
CA VAL A 245 15.25 6.33 11.43
C VAL A 245 15.45 5.09 12.29
N ASP A 246 15.82 3.97 11.66
CA ASP A 246 16.02 2.70 12.36
C ASP A 246 17.21 2.74 13.34
N TRP A 247 18.10 3.74 13.24
CA TRP A 247 19.20 3.92 14.19
C TRP A 247 18.73 3.94 15.64
N ASN A 248 17.73 4.77 15.94
CA ASN A 248 17.18 4.95 17.29
C ASN A 248 15.69 4.61 17.41
N HIS A 249 14.96 4.52 16.30
CA HIS A 249 13.49 4.49 16.28
C HIS A 249 12.91 3.31 15.48
N ALA A 250 13.62 2.19 15.43
CA ALA A 250 13.19 1.04 14.62
C ALA A 250 11.87 0.44 15.14
N LYS A 251 11.66 0.44 16.46
CA LYS A 251 10.47 -0.14 17.11
C LYS A 251 9.20 0.67 16.88
N GLU A 252 9.34 1.97 16.69
CA GLU A 252 8.28 2.91 16.35
C GLU A 252 7.76 2.68 14.92
N ILE A 253 8.60 2.12 14.04
CA ILE A 253 8.20 1.70 12.70
C ILE A 253 7.58 0.30 12.72
N ASN A 254 8.30 -0.64 13.34
CA ASN A 254 7.87 -2.03 13.47
C ASN A 254 8.30 -2.55 14.86
N PRO A 255 7.35 -2.90 15.75
CA PRO A 255 7.68 -3.37 17.10
C PRO A 255 8.58 -4.60 17.15
N GLY A 256 8.65 -5.38 16.07
CA GLY A 256 9.54 -6.53 15.95
C GLY A 256 10.98 -6.18 15.51
N ASN A 257 11.25 -4.93 15.11
CA ASN A 257 12.60 -4.51 14.71
C ASN A 257 13.47 -4.13 15.92
N THR A 258 14.77 -4.12 15.68
CA THR A 258 15.78 -3.67 16.64
C THR A 258 16.50 -2.45 16.11
N ASN A 259 16.81 -1.50 17.00
CA ASN A 259 17.57 -0.30 16.68
C ASN A 259 18.92 -0.65 16.05
N SER A 260 19.23 -0.04 14.91
CA SER A 260 20.45 -0.35 14.17
C SER A 260 21.71 0.15 14.87
N GLU A 261 21.60 1.10 15.81
CA GLU A 261 22.71 1.47 16.72
C GLU A 261 23.22 0.25 17.49
N TYR A 262 22.32 -0.51 18.12
CA TYR A 262 22.68 -1.71 18.88
C TYR A 262 23.31 -2.77 17.96
N LEU A 263 22.64 -3.06 16.84
CA LEU A 263 23.12 -4.05 15.87
C LEU A 263 24.52 -3.69 15.37
N TYR A 264 24.71 -2.45 14.92
CA TYR A 264 26.01 -1.95 14.48
C TYR A 264 27.06 -2.03 15.59
N GLY A 265 26.72 -1.59 16.81
CA GLY A 265 27.62 -1.60 17.96
C GLY A 265 28.12 -3.00 18.34
N GLU A 266 27.24 -4.00 18.30
CA GLU A 266 27.63 -5.39 18.58
C GLU A 266 28.58 -5.98 17.53
N LEU A 267 28.43 -5.58 16.26
CA LEU A 267 29.36 -5.97 15.19
C LEU A 267 30.72 -5.30 15.34
N VAL A 268 30.76 -4.00 15.68
CA VAL A 268 32.00 -3.26 15.94
C VAL A 268 32.80 -3.91 17.07
N LYS A 269 32.14 -4.26 18.19
CA LYS A 269 32.79 -4.92 19.34
C LYS A 269 33.49 -6.23 18.97
N ARG A 270 33.05 -6.90 17.90
CA ARG A 270 33.56 -8.20 17.44
C ARG A 270 34.40 -8.09 16.16
N ASN A 271 34.66 -6.87 15.67
CA ASN A 271 35.34 -6.63 14.39
C ASN A 271 34.69 -7.39 13.22
N ILE A 272 33.36 -7.39 13.17
CA ILE A 272 32.60 -8.01 12.07
C ILE A 272 32.11 -6.88 11.17
N PRO A 273 32.48 -6.84 9.88
CA PRO A 273 31.95 -5.85 8.95
C PRO A 273 30.44 -5.96 8.76
N ALA A 274 29.76 -4.82 8.67
CA ALA A 274 28.32 -4.75 8.46
C ALA A 274 27.99 -4.45 6.99
N LEU A 275 27.13 -5.25 6.37
CA LEU A 275 26.44 -4.84 5.15
C LEU A 275 25.11 -4.17 5.53
N VAL A 276 24.69 -3.18 4.75
CA VAL A 276 23.44 -2.44 5.01
C VAL A 276 22.38 -2.81 3.99
N MET A 277 21.20 -3.17 4.48
CA MET A 277 19.95 -3.21 3.72
C MET A 277 18.98 -2.12 4.20
N GLU A 278 17.98 -1.86 3.38
CA GLU A 278 16.96 -0.81 3.60
C GLU A 278 17.53 0.58 3.96
N PRO A 279 18.57 1.09 3.26
CA PRO A 279 19.10 2.44 3.53
C PRO A 279 18.05 3.54 3.33
N LEU A 280 16.99 3.27 2.55
CA LEU A 280 15.89 4.20 2.27
C LEU A 280 14.57 3.83 2.96
N LEU A 281 14.53 2.82 3.83
CA LEU A 281 13.29 2.31 4.46
C LEU A 281 12.16 2.06 3.43
N GLY A 282 12.46 1.24 2.41
CA GLY A 282 11.54 0.97 1.30
C GLY A 282 11.26 2.17 0.38
N GLY A 283 12.07 3.23 0.44
CA GLY A 283 11.93 4.46 -0.35
C GLY A 283 11.29 5.62 0.41
N ARG A 284 10.82 5.41 1.64
CA ARG A 284 10.19 6.46 2.46
C ARG A 284 11.16 7.60 2.77
N LEU A 285 12.44 7.30 2.95
CA LEU A 285 13.46 8.32 3.24
C LEU A 285 13.88 9.14 2.01
N ALA A 286 13.43 8.75 0.81
CA ALA A 286 13.55 9.55 -0.41
C ALA A 286 12.31 10.42 -0.68
N SER A 287 11.25 10.28 0.12
CA SER A 287 9.96 10.96 -0.05
C SER A 287 9.43 11.44 1.31
N LEU A 288 10.17 12.34 1.93
CA LEU A 288 9.81 12.93 3.23
C LEU A 288 8.74 14.03 3.08
N SER A 289 8.22 14.49 4.22
CA SER A 289 7.37 15.68 4.29
C SER A 289 8.04 16.92 3.67
N ASN A 290 7.22 17.86 3.18
CA ASN A 290 7.71 19.14 2.66
C ASN A 290 8.56 19.90 3.68
N LYS A 291 8.20 19.83 4.97
CA LYS A 291 8.96 20.46 6.06
C LYS A 291 10.34 19.83 6.22
N SER A 292 10.43 18.50 6.21
CA SER A 292 11.71 17.78 6.32
C SER A 292 12.56 17.97 5.06
N ASN A 293 11.96 17.87 3.87
CA ASN A 293 12.65 18.14 2.60
C ASN A 293 13.23 19.56 2.56
N LYS A 294 12.45 20.56 3.00
CA LYS A 294 12.91 21.95 3.04
C LYS A 294 14.14 22.09 3.95
N ARG A 295 14.15 21.47 5.13
CA ARG A 295 15.31 21.50 6.03
C ARG A 295 16.57 20.91 5.41
N LEU A 296 16.44 19.78 4.70
CA LEU A 296 17.58 19.17 3.99
C LEU A 296 18.08 20.07 2.86
N LYS A 297 17.16 20.65 2.08
CA LYS A 297 17.46 21.55 0.96
C LYS A 297 18.00 22.92 1.40
N GLU A 298 17.61 23.42 2.56
CA GLU A 298 18.22 24.61 3.18
C GLU A 298 19.69 24.38 3.52
N ARG A 299 20.07 23.13 3.84
CA ARG A 299 21.46 22.76 4.14
C ARG A 299 22.28 22.47 2.88
N GLU A 300 21.74 21.66 1.95
CA GLU A 300 22.36 21.38 0.66
C GLU A 300 21.30 21.43 -0.47
N PRO A 301 21.16 22.58 -1.17
CA PRO A 301 20.11 22.77 -2.18
C PRO A 301 20.17 21.77 -3.35
N GLU A 302 21.37 21.43 -3.80
CA GLU A 302 21.59 20.55 -4.95
C GLU A 302 21.57 19.06 -4.57
N ALA A 303 21.74 18.73 -3.29
CA ALA A 303 21.73 17.34 -2.83
C ALA A 303 20.33 16.74 -2.93
N SER A 304 20.22 15.52 -3.44
CA SER A 304 18.94 14.82 -3.44
C SER A 304 18.53 14.43 -2.02
N VAL A 305 17.23 14.26 -1.78
CA VAL A 305 16.74 13.83 -0.46
C VAL A 305 17.27 12.43 -0.12
N ALA A 306 17.33 11.52 -1.10
CA ALA A 306 17.85 10.17 -0.91
C ALA A 306 19.34 10.16 -0.53
N SER A 307 20.15 11.09 -1.07
CA SER A 307 21.59 11.15 -0.79
C SER A 307 21.90 11.31 0.71
N TRP A 308 21.04 11.98 1.48
CA TRP A 308 21.20 12.11 2.92
C TRP A 308 21.11 10.78 3.66
N ALA A 309 20.19 9.91 3.24
CA ALA A 309 20.02 8.58 3.80
C ALA A 309 21.21 7.67 3.47
N PHE A 310 21.71 7.75 2.23
CA PHE A 310 22.92 7.04 1.80
C PHE A 310 24.17 7.56 2.52
N ARG A 311 24.36 8.88 2.62
CA ARG A 311 25.45 9.47 3.38
C ARG A 311 25.42 9.02 4.83
N PHE A 312 24.24 8.98 5.47
CA PHE A 312 24.11 8.42 6.81
C PHE A 312 24.60 6.98 6.86
N ALA A 313 24.07 6.10 6.00
CA ALA A 313 24.41 4.68 5.99
C ALA A 313 25.89 4.42 5.66
N GLY A 314 26.51 5.28 4.87
CA GLY A 314 27.93 5.20 4.52
C GLY A 314 28.87 5.91 5.49
N SER A 315 28.39 6.64 6.51
CA SER A 315 29.28 7.44 7.35
C SER A 315 29.95 6.65 8.48
N GLN A 316 29.34 5.55 8.94
CA GLN A 316 29.94 4.72 9.99
C GLN A 316 31.03 3.83 9.42
N GLU A 317 32.22 3.78 10.03
CA GLU A 317 33.43 3.14 9.47
C GLU A 317 33.33 1.61 9.28
N ASN A 318 32.59 0.91 10.14
CA ASN A 318 32.49 -0.56 10.09
C ASN A 318 31.46 -1.08 9.06
N ILE A 319 30.81 -0.19 8.31
CA ILE A 319 29.95 -0.59 7.19
C ILE A 319 30.82 -1.02 6.00
N LEU A 320 30.69 -2.22 5.47
CA LEU A 320 31.46 -2.64 4.29
C LEU A 320 30.85 -2.11 2.98
N SER A 321 29.54 -2.26 2.84
CA SER A 321 28.79 -1.83 1.66
C SER A 321 27.32 -1.55 1.99
N VAL A 322 26.70 -0.62 1.26
CA VAL A 322 25.32 -0.18 1.39
C VAL A 322 24.53 -0.61 0.17
N ILE A 323 23.63 -1.58 0.36
CA ILE A 323 22.93 -2.27 -0.71
C ILE A 323 21.66 -1.50 -1.08
N SER A 324 21.58 -1.07 -2.34
CA SER A 324 20.47 -0.27 -2.87
C SER A 324 19.79 -0.96 -4.05
N GLY A 325 18.47 -1.12 -3.99
CA GLY A 325 17.69 -1.57 -5.15
C GLY A 325 17.42 -0.42 -6.11
N MET A 326 17.97 -0.50 -7.33
CA MET A 326 17.93 0.59 -8.31
C MET A 326 17.34 0.07 -9.62
N THR A 327 16.02 0.21 -9.80
CA THR A 327 15.33 -0.26 -11.04
C THR A 327 15.46 0.75 -12.20
N TYR A 328 15.71 2.02 -11.88
CA TYR A 328 15.82 3.11 -12.84
C TYR A 328 17.27 3.57 -12.93
N ILE A 329 17.75 3.85 -14.14
CA ILE A 329 19.15 4.25 -14.39
C ILE A 329 19.46 5.58 -13.69
N GLU A 330 18.47 6.45 -13.56
CA GLU A 330 18.56 7.73 -12.85
C GLU A 330 18.89 7.52 -11.37
N HIS A 331 18.25 6.54 -10.72
CA HIS A 331 18.55 6.20 -9.32
C HIS A 331 19.97 5.63 -9.17
N LEU A 332 20.42 4.82 -10.14
CA LEU A 332 21.78 4.29 -10.14
C LEU A 332 22.80 5.43 -10.25
N LYS A 333 22.62 6.33 -11.22
CA LYS A 333 23.48 7.51 -11.40
C LYS A 333 23.56 8.39 -10.15
N GLU A 334 22.41 8.66 -9.54
CA GLU A 334 22.32 9.46 -8.31
C GLU A 334 23.04 8.80 -7.12
N ASN A 335 22.87 7.49 -6.94
CA ASN A 335 23.49 6.76 -5.84
C ASN A 335 25.00 6.60 -6.05
N VAL A 336 25.45 6.37 -7.29
CA VAL A 336 26.88 6.38 -7.64
C VAL A 336 27.48 7.75 -7.32
N LYS A 337 26.85 8.84 -7.75
CA LYS A 337 27.31 10.21 -7.46
C LYS A 337 27.46 10.45 -5.95
N THR A 338 26.58 9.88 -5.13
CA THR A 338 26.62 10.03 -3.66
C THR A 338 27.86 9.37 -3.02
N TYR A 339 28.37 8.30 -3.62
CA TYR A 339 29.53 7.55 -3.12
C TYR A 339 30.82 7.76 -3.93
N SER A 340 30.80 8.66 -4.91
CA SER A 340 31.92 8.94 -5.81
C SER A 340 32.45 10.39 -5.72
N PRO A 341 33.17 10.77 -4.63
CA PRO A 341 33.39 10.01 -3.41
C PRO A 341 32.29 10.26 -2.36
N LEU A 342 32.24 9.42 -1.33
CA LEU A 342 31.43 9.68 -0.15
C LEU A 342 31.91 10.98 0.50
N LYS A 343 30.96 11.88 0.79
CA LYS A 343 31.11 12.93 1.80
C LYS A 343 30.44 12.47 3.10
N PRO A 344 31.21 12.00 4.11
CA PRO A 344 30.63 11.59 5.39
C PRO A 344 29.82 12.72 6.04
N LEU A 345 28.85 12.35 6.86
CA LEU A 345 28.11 13.30 7.66
C LEU A 345 28.99 13.85 8.80
N ASN A 346 28.85 15.13 9.08
CA ASN A 346 29.37 15.73 10.32
C ASN A 346 28.34 15.67 11.45
N SER A 347 28.75 16.08 12.66
CA SER A 347 27.91 16.07 13.87
C SER A 347 26.58 16.80 13.70
N ASP A 348 26.59 17.99 13.08
CA ASP A 348 25.39 18.80 12.90
C ASP A 348 24.41 18.14 11.93
N GLU A 349 24.95 17.47 10.90
CA GLU A 349 24.15 16.72 9.94
C GLU A 349 23.53 15.47 10.55
N PHE A 350 24.26 14.75 11.41
CA PHE A 350 23.69 13.65 12.19
C PHE A 350 22.54 14.14 13.09
N GLU A 351 22.73 15.25 13.80
CA GLU A 351 21.69 15.83 14.66
C GLU A 351 20.47 16.29 13.86
N LEU A 352 20.68 16.84 12.66
CA LEU A 352 19.60 17.21 11.74
C LEU A 352 18.78 15.97 11.33
N LEU A 353 19.43 14.88 10.95
CA LEU A 353 18.74 13.64 10.56
C LEU A 353 18.01 13.00 11.74
N GLU A 354 18.56 13.04 12.94
CA GLU A 354 17.86 12.60 14.16
C GLU A 354 16.58 13.42 14.40
N LYS A 355 16.65 14.76 14.27
CA LYS A 355 15.46 15.63 14.39
C LYS A 355 14.40 15.30 13.32
N ILE A 356 14.83 14.90 12.13
CA ILE A 356 13.93 14.46 11.05
C ILE A 356 13.33 13.08 11.37
N ALA A 357 14.12 12.14 11.90
CA ALA A 357 13.66 10.83 12.34
C ALA A 357 12.59 10.93 13.43
N VAL A 358 12.85 11.74 14.46
CA VAL A 358 11.88 12.02 15.54
C VAL A 358 10.58 12.60 14.98
N ALA A 359 10.66 13.54 14.04
CA ALA A 359 9.47 14.08 13.38
C ALA A 359 8.72 13.04 12.54
N PHE A 360 9.47 12.14 11.88
CA PHE A 360 8.94 11.07 11.05
C PHE A 360 8.15 10.04 11.88
N VAL A 361 8.68 9.59 13.02
CA VAL A 361 8.02 8.57 13.86
C VAL A 361 6.90 9.15 14.73
N ASN A 362 6.93 10.45 15.04
CA ASN A 362 5.87 11.12 15.78
C ASN A 362 4.59 11.37 14.96
N ASN A 363 4.61 11.14 13.64
CA ASN A 363 3.40 11.20 12.83
C ASN A 363 2.54 9.93 13.04
N ARG A 364 1.90 9.83 14.21
CA ARG A 364 1.05 8.68 14.62
C ARG A 364 -0.14 8.41 13.70
N LEU A 365 -0.48 9.36 12.84
CA LEU A 365 -1.55 9.20 11.87
C LEU A 365 -1.05 8.50 10.59
N ALA A 366 0.26 8.52 10.32
CA ALA A 366 0.83 7.88 9.14
C ALA A 366 0.79 6.36 9.27
N VAL A 367 0.50 5.68 8.16
CA VAL A 367 0.57 4.22 8.06
C VAL A 367 2.04 3.83 7.83
N PRO A 368 2.64 2.90 8.59
CA PRO A 368 4.04 2.52 8.45
C PRO A 368 4.30 1.63 7.22
N CYS A 369 3.64 1.90 6.09
CA CYS A 369 3.79 1.15 4.84
C CYS A 369 5.10 1.52 4.13
N THR A 370 5.91 0.52 3.80
CA THR A 370 7.15 0.65 3.02
C THR A 370 6.94 0.52 1.51
N ALA A 371 5.69 0.51 1.04
CA ALA A 371 5.31 0.27 -0.35
C ALA A 371 5.99 -0.97 -0.99
N CYS A 372 6.22 -2.00 -0.17
CA CYS A 372 6.92 -3.23 -0.58
C CYS A 372 6.14 -4.12 -1.55
N GLN A 373 4.83 -3.85 -1.71
CA GLN A 373 3.90 -4.54 -2.60
C GLN A 373 3.67 -6.04 -2.30
N TYR A 374 4.14 -6.56 -1.16
CA TYR A 374 3.85 -7.96 -0.80
C TYR A 374 2.36 -8.27 -0.62
N CYS A 375 1.56 -7.27 -0.27
CA CYS A 375 0.11 -7.39 -0.17
C CYS A 375 -0.61 -7.40 -1.52
N MET A 376 0.12 -7.36 -2.63
CA MET A 376 -0.40 -7.22 -3.99
C MET A 376 -0.18 -8.49 -4.83
N PRO A 377 -1.06 -8.78 -5.82
CA PRO A 377 -2.29 -8.03 -6.13
C PRO A 377 -3.39 -8.27 -5.09
N CYS A 378 -4.14 -7.21 -4.76
CA CYS A 378 -5.34 -7.38 -3.95
C CYS A 378 -6.42 -8.11 -4.77
N PRO A 379 -7.07 -9.17 -4.25
CA PRO A 379 -8.11 -9.91 -4.99
C PRO A 379 -9.35 -9.05 -5.33
N TYR A 380 -9.53 -7.92 -4.65
CA TYR A 380 -10.59 -6.94 -4.91
C TYR A 380 -10.11 -5.73 -5.73
N GLY A 381 -8.87 -5.75 -6.23
CA GLY A 381 -8.34 -4.76 -7.17
C GLY A 381 -7.81 -3.46 -6.55
N LEU A 382 -7.72 -3.36 -5.23
CA LEU A 382 -7.22 -2.16 -4.55
C LEU A 382 -5.74 -1.90 -4.87
N ASP A 383 -5.34 -0.63 -4.88
CA ASP A 383 -3.93 -0.20 -4.83
C ASP A 383 -3.54 0.13 -3.37
N ILE A 384 -3.33 -0.91 -2.56
CA ILE A 384 -3.05 -0.76 -1.11
C ILE A 384 -1.86 0.21 -0.86
N PRO A 385 -0.69 0.04 -1.52
CA PRO A 385 0.43 0.95 -1.31
C PRO A 385 0.15 2.38 -1.81
N GLY A 386 -0.50 2.54 -2.96
CA GLY A 386 -0.86 3.85 -3.50
C GLY A 386 -1.80 4.63 -2.58
N ILE A 387 -2.76 3.94 -1.97
CA ILE A 387 -3.69 4.51 -0.99
C ILE A 387 -2.95 5.01 0.26
N PHE A 388 -2.10 4.16 0.86
CA PHE A 388 -1.33 4.53 2.05
C PHE A 388 -0.33 5.66 1.76
N SER A 389 0.35 5.60 0.62
CA SER A 389 1.27 6.65 0.17
C SER A 389 0.56 7.99 0.04
N HIS A 390 -0.66 8.01 -0.51
CA HIS A 390 -1.45 9.23 -0.63
C HIS A 390 -1.85 9.81 0.74
N LEU A 391 -2.38 8.98 1.66
CA LEU A 391 -2.71 9.43 3.01
C LEU A 391 -1.49 10.02 3.71
N ASN A 392 -0.38 9.28 3.73
CA ASN A 392 0.84 9.70 4.42
C ASN A 392 1.39 11.00 3.87
N LYS A 393 1.42 11.14 2.54
CA LYS A 393 1.79 12.41 1.90
C LYS A 393 0.90 13.55 2.36
N CYS A 394 -0.42 13.36 2.39
CA CYS A 394 -1.32 14.42 2.82
C CYS A 394 -1.15 14.77 4.30
N LEU A 395 -0.90 13.79 5.17
CA LEU A 395 -0.59 14.05 6.59
C LEU A 395 0.69 14.88 6.73
N ASP A 396 1.73 14.50 6.00
CA ASP A 396 3.03 15.17 5.99
C ASP A 396 2.97 16.60 5.44
N GLU A 397 2.09 16.86 4.47
CA GLU A 397 1.83 18.18 3.91
C GLU A 397 0.86 19.03 4.76
N GLY A 398 0.28 18.46 5.82
CA GLY A 398 -0.75 19.12 6.63
C GLY A 398 -2.08 19.30 5.90
N ASN A 399 -2.33 18.47 4.88
CA ASN A 399 -3.54 18.43 4.06
C ASN A 399 -4.66 17.55 4.66
N VAL A 400 -4.45 17.00 5.86
CA VAL A 400 -5.48 16.32 6.65
C VAL A 400 -5.77 17.18 7.88
N ILE A 401 -6.75 18.07 7.75
CA ILE A 401 -7.15 19.01 8.80
C ILE A 401 -8.47 18.56 9.41
N GLN A 402 -8.48 18.35 10.72
CA GLN A 402 -9.69 17.96 11.46
C GLN A 402 -10.60 19.16 11.77
N ASP A 403 -10.02 20.31 12.08
CA ASP A 403 -10.78 21.53 12.34
C ASP A 403 -11.25 22.17 11.03
N ARG A 404 -12.55 22.07 10.78
CA ARG A 404 -13.20 22.63 9.58
C ARG A 404 -13.19 24.16 9.56
N ASN A 405 -12.95 24.81 10.71
CA ASN A 405 -12.83 26.26 10.81
C ASN A 405 -11.40 26.76 10.52
N ASP A 406 -10.43 25.86 10.34
CA ASP A 406 -9.09 26.25 9.89
C ASP A 406 -9.22 26.90 8.50
N LYS A 407 -8.60 28.07 8.35
CA LYS A 407 -8.60 28.83 7.09
C LYS A 407 -8.07 28.02 5.91
N ARG A 408 -7.22 27.02 6.17
CA ARG A 408 -6.65 26.11 5.17
C ARG A 408 -7.52 24.88 4.89
N TYR A 409 -8.60 24.64 5.62
CA TYR A 409 -9.42 23.43 5.48
C TYR A 409 -9.90 23.22 4.03
N ALA A 410 -10.42 24.27 3.39
CA ALA A 410 -10.93 24.19 2.03
C ALA A 410 -9.82 23.80 1.02
N GLU A 411 -8.62 24.37 1.17
CA GLU A 411 -7.46 24.07 0.33
C GLU A 411 -6.94 22.65 0.58
N ALA A 412 -6.72 22.29 1.84
CA ALA A 412 -6.27 20.96 2.28
C ALA A 412 -7.23 19.85 1.81
N ARG A 413 -8.54 20.06 1.98
CA ARG A 413 -9.59 19.16 1.49
C ARG A 413 -9.49 18.94 -0.02
N LYS A 414 -9.33 20.03 -0.79
CA LYS A 414 -9.22 19.96 -2.25
C LYS A 414 -7.94 19.21 -2.66
N ALA A 415 -6.81 19.52 -2.02
CA ALA A 415 -5.54 18.84 -2.24
C ALA A 415 -5.64 17.33 -1.98
N PHE A 416 -6.29 16.94 -0.87
CA PHE A 416 -6.51 15.54 -0.53
C PHE A 416 -7.36 14.81 -1.58
N LEU A 417 -8.56 15.31 -1.87
CA LEU A 417 -9.52 14.60 -2.74
C LEU A 417 -9.06 14.52 -4.20
N ILE A 418 -8.56 15.64 -4.75
CA ILE A 418 -8.06 15.65 -6.14
C ILE A 418 -6.77 14.84 -6.25
N GLY A 419 -5.89 14.95 -5.26
CA GLY A 419 -4.66 14.15 -5.21
C GLY A 419 -4.98 12.66 -5.18
N TYR A 420 -6.01 12.26 -4.44
CA TYR A 420 -6.40 10.86 -4.32
C TYR A 420 -6.90 10.28 -5.65
N ASP A 421 -7.82 10.98 -6.31
CA ASP A 421 -8.37 10.58 -7.62
C ASP A 421 -7.30 10.54 -8.72
N ARG A 422 -6.26 11.39 -8.63
CA ARG A 422 -5.12 11.36 -9.57
C ARG A 422 -4.16 10.21 -9.29
N LYS A 423 -3.91 9.91 -8.02
CA LYS A 423 -2.91 8.92 -7.59
C LYS A 423 -3.46 7.50 -7.71
N VAL A 424 -4.71 7.29 -7.33
CA VAL A 424 -5.35 5.96 -7.26
C VAL A 424 -6.66 6.00 -8.05
N PRO A 425 -6.79 5.19 -9.13
CA PRO A 425 -8.05 5.09 -9.89
C PRO A 425 -9.23 4.75 -8.99
N LYS A 426 -10.41 5.33 -9.23
CA LYS A 426 -11.62 5.16 -8.38
C LYS A 426 -11.96 3.71 -8.05
N LEU A 427 -11.81 2.80 -9.02
CA LEU A 427 -12.08 1.37 -8.84
C LEU A 427 -11.05 0.63 -7.96
N ARG A 428 -9.97 1.31 -7.57
CA ARG A 428 -8.85 0.77 -6.79
C ARG A 428 -8.68 1.48 -5.44
N GLN A 429 -9.63 2.33 -5.04
CA GLN A 429 -9.59 3.13 -3.81
C GLN A 429 -10.09 2.35 -2.57
N ALA A 430 -9.89 2.93 -1.38
CA ALA A 430 -10.10 2.29 -0.08
C ALA A 430 -11.53 1.76 0.14
N ASN A 431 -12.53 2.45 -0.42
CA ASN A 431 -13.95 2.09 -0.33
C ASN A 431 -14.32 0.74 -0.97
N HIS A 432 -13.40 0.12 -1.72
CA HIS A 432 -13.57 -1.22 -2.29
C HIS A 432 -13.03 -2.32 -1.37
N CYS A 433 -12.38 -1.97 -0.25
CA CYS A 433 -11.89 -2.94 0.71
C CYS A 433 -13.07 -3.58 1.46
N ILE A 434 -13.11 -4.91 1.46
CA ILE A 434 -14.11 -5.67 2.24
C ILE A 434 -13.51 -6.34 3.50
N ASP A 435 -12.27 -5.97 3.85
CA ASP A 435 -11.53 -6.54 4.99
C ASP A 435 -11.41 -8.09 4.95
N CYS A 436 -11.05 -8.64 3.79
CA CYS A 436 -10.96 -10.10 3.61
C CYS A 436 -9.75 -10.77 4.29
N GLY A 437 -8.80 -10.00 4.86
CA GLY A 437 -7.61 -10.52 5.53
C GLY A 437 -6.49 -11.09 4.65
N HIS A 438 -6.69 -11.28 3.34
CA HIS A 438 -5.70 -11.94 2.45
C HIS A 438 -4.33 -11.26 2.42
N CYS A 439 -4.28 -9.95 2.62
CA CYS A 439 -3.03 -9.19 2.61
C CYS A 439 -2.21 -9.29 3.91
N LEU A 440 -2.83 -9.71 5.03
CA LEU A 440 -2.20 -9.66 6.36
C LEU A 440 -0.95 -10.53 6.47
N PRO A 441 -0.96 -11.82 6.04
CA PRO A 441 0.21 -12.69 6.18
C PRO A 441 1.41 -12.22 5.34
N HIS A 442 1.15 -11.41 4.32
CA HIS A 442 2.18 -10.92 3.40
C HIS A 442 2.76 -9.56 3.84
N CYS A 443 2.15 -8.85 4.80
CA CYS A 443 2.64 -7.55 5.22
C CYS A 443 3.82 -7.69 6.20
N PRO A 444 5.05 -7.29 5.81
CA PRO A 444 6.24 -7.47 6.64
C PRO A 444 6.23 -6.49 7.83
N GLN A 445 5.51 -5.38 7.69
CA GLN A 445 5.29 -4.37 8.72
C GLN A 445 4.10 -4.71 9.62
N ARG A 446 3.45 -5.87 9.42
CA ARG A 446 2.31 -6.36 10.22
C ARG A 446 1.18 -5.33 10.36
N ILE A 447 0.93 -4.55 9.30
CA ILE A 447 -0.12 -3.54 9.26
C ILE A 447 -1.49 -4.23 9.23
N GLU A 448 -2.43 -3.78 10.05
CA GLU A 448 -3.84 -4.17 9.95
C GLU A 448 -4.50 -3.47 8.75
N ILE A 449 -4.14 -3.90 7.54
CA ILE A 449 -4.44 -3.20 6.29
C ILE A 449 -5.93 -2.89 6.13
N GLY A 450 -6.81 -3.84 6.45
CA GLY A 450 -8.25 -3.64 6.34
C GLY A 450 -8.79 -2.53 7.27
N LYS A 451 -8.30 -2.45 8.51
CA LYS A 451 -8.64 -1.37 9.43
C LYS A 451 -8.17 0.00 8.94
N GLU A 452 -6.95 0.07 8.41
CA GLU A 452 -6.43 1.30 7.81
C GLU A 452 -7.21 1.70 6.54
N MET A 453 -7.67 0.73 5.72
CA MET A 453 -8.54 1.01 4.58
C MET A 453 -9.88 1.61 5.04
N GLN A 454 -10.53 1.02 6.03
CA GLN A 454 -11.77 1.57 6.60
C GLN A 454 -11.56 2.97 7.20
N ARG A 455 -10.40 3.22 7.84
CA ARG A 455 -10.04 4.54 8.36
C ARG A 455 -9.89 5.57 7.25
N ILE A 456 -9.18 5.22 6.16
CA ILE A 456 -8.99 6.11 5.02
C ILE A 456 -10.30 6.38 4.30
N ASP A 457 -11.14 5.36 4.14
CA ASP A 457 -12.47 5.50 3.56
C ASP A 457 -13.33 6.51 4.36
N ARG A 458 -13.34 6.40 5.70
CA ARG A 458 -14.02 7.39 6.55
C ARG A 458 -13.48 8.81 6.35
N ILE A 459 -12.16 8.99 6.31
CA ILE A 459 -11.55 10.31 6.06
C ILE A 459 -12.00 10.87 4.70
N VAL A 460 -11.98 10.03 3.65
CA VAL A 460 -12.41 10.41 2.30
C VAL A 460 -13.88 10.83 2.29
N GLU A 461 -14.76 10.05 2.90
CA GLU A 461 -16.20 10.37 2.97
C GLU A 461 -16.47 11.65 3.78
N GLU A 462 -15.80 11.84 4.92
CA GLU A 462 -15.89 13.06 5.72
C GLU A 462 -15.44 14.31 4.94
N LEU A 463 -14.41 14.17 4.10
CA LEU A 463 -13.92 15.21 3.22
C LEU A 463 -14.85 15.41 2.02
N LYS A 464 -15.49 14.39 1.44
CA LYS A 464 -16.44 14.57 0.32
C LYS A 464 -17.66 15.40 0.70
N ILE A 465 -18.07 15.39 1.97
CA ILE A 465 -19.21 16.17 2.46
C ILE A 465 -18.84 17.67 2.49
N ASP A 466 -19.51 18.46 1.64
CA ASP A 466 -19.33 19.91 1.53
C ASP A 466 -19.98 20.68 2.69
N GLY A 467 -19.41 21.83 3.06
CA GLY A 467 -19.75 22.58 4.27
C GLY A 467 -21.21 23.06 4.37
N ALA A 468 -21.92 23.21 3.25
CA ALA A 468 -23.32 23.63 3.22
C ALA A 468 -24.31 22.55 3.69
N ASP A 469 -23.87 21.29 3.78
CA ASP A 469 -24.77 20.13 3.88
C ASP A 469 -24.55 19.29 5.16
N LEU A 470 -23.55 19.64 5.99
CA LEU A 470 -23.24 18.94 7.25
C LEU A 470 -24.34 19.07 8.31
N GLY A 471 -25.01 20.22 8.37
CA GLY A 471 -26.10 20.41 9.33
C GLY A 471 -27.23 19.39 9.12
N GLN A 472 -27.53 19.04 7.87
CA GLN A 472 -28.53 18.03 7.54
C GLN A 472 -27.98 16.61 7.72
N VAL A 473 -26.74 16.31 7.29
CA VAL A 473 -26.16 14.97 7.47
C VAL A 473 -25.99 14.61 8.94
N ALA A 474 -25.44 15.50 9.77
CA ALA A 474 -25.26 15.24 11.20
C ALA A 474 -26.60 15.04 11.91
N ARG A 475 -27.63 15.80 11.54
CA ARG A 475 -29.00 15.59 12.03
C ARG A 475 -29.53 14.24 11.57
N LEU A 476 -29.44 13.90 10.28
CA LEU A 476 -29.88 12.61 9.74
C LEU A 476 -29.17 11.42 10.41
N THR A 477 -27.86 11.51 10.68
CA THR A 477 -27.12 10.49 11.43
C THR A 477 -27.57 10.40 12.88
N SER A 478 -27.87 11.52 13.53
CA SER A 478 -28.38 11.55 14.90
C SER A 478 -29.78 10.95 15.01
N LEU A 479 -30.67 11.25 14.06
CA LEU A 479 -32.00 10.65 13.97
C LEU A 479 -31.92 9.15 13.73
N PHE A 480 -30.96 8.69 12.92
CA PHE A 480 -30.75 7.28 12.66
C PHE A 480 -30.22 6.53 13.89
N ARG A 481 -29.34 7.15 14.69
CA ARG A 481 -28.94 6.59 15.99
C ARG A 481 -30.13 6.49 16.96
N LEU A 482 -31.00 7.50 16.99
CA LEU A 482 -32.22 7.46 17.79
C LEU A 482 -33.17 6.33 17.33
N LEU A 483 -33.27 6.14 16.02
CA LEU A 483 -34.03 5.03 15.41
C LEU A 483 -33.45 3.65 15.76
N GLU A 484 -32.12 3.49 15.76
CA GLU A 484 -31.44 2.22 16.06
C GLU A 484 -31.44 1.89 17.55
N ASN A 485 -31.26 2.90 18.42
CA ASN A 485 -31.25 2.71 19.87
C ASN A 485 -32.65 2.59 20.48
N GLY A 486 -33.69 3.07 19.78
CA GLY A 486 -35.08 2.96 20.19
C GLY A 486 -35.84 1.83 19.49
N LYS A 487 -36.96 1.38 20.07
CA LYS A 487 -37.92 0.46 19.41
C LYS A 487 -38.80 1.21 18.40
N HIS A 488 -38.20 2.07 17.57
CA HIS A 488 -38.91 2.93 16.62
C HIS A 488 -38.90 2.33 15.20
N SER A 489 -39.95 2.59 14.43
CA SER A 489 -40.02 2.29 12.99
C SER A 489 -39.57 3.48 12.15
N CYS A 490 -39.83 4.71 12.63
CA CYS A 490 -39.48 5.95 11.95
C CYS A 490 -39.19 7.06 12.98
N VAL A 491 -38.28 7.97 12.64
CA VAL A 491 -37.99 9.19 13.42
C VAL A 491 -38.02 10.38 12.48
N VAL A 492 -38.79 11.40 12.83
CA VAL A 492 -38.94 12.63 12.03
C VAL A 492 -38.54 13.82 12.88
N SER A 493 -37.65 14.64 12.35
CA SER A 493 -37.30 15.92 12.96
C SER A 493 -37.60 17.05 12.02
N ASN A 494 -38.29 18.06 12.52
CA ASN A 494 -38.52 19.31 11.83
C ASN A 494 -38.27 20.46 12.81
N ARG A 495 -37.48 21.44 12.38
CA ARG A 495 -37.01 22.56 13.23
C ARG A 495 -36.33 22.04 14.52
N GLU A 496 -36.90 22.30 15.68
CA GLU A 496 -36.40 21.88 17.00
C GLU A 496 -37.19 20.70 17.59
N GLU A 497 -38.23 20.23 16.91
CA GLU A 497 -39.08 19.14 17.38
C GLU A 497 -38.66 17.82 16.72
N THR A 498 -38.57 16.75 17.52
CA THR A 498 -38.32 15.38 17.05
C THR A 498 -39.46 14.48 17.53
N ARG A 499 -40.11 13.80 16.58
CA ARG A 499 -41.19 12.84 16.84
C ARG A 499 -40.74 11.44 16.44
N THR A 500 -41.06 10.45 17.29
CA THR A 500 -40.72 9.04 17.07
C THR A 500 -41.98 8.20 16.87
N PHE A 501 -41.89 7.22 15.98
CA PHE A 501 -43.03 6.46 15.49
C PHE A 501 -42.78 4.95 15.62
N GLY A 502 -43.85 4.15 15.60
CA GLY A 502 -43.77 2.72 15.93
C GLY A 502 -44.83 1.83 15.28
N LYS A 503 -45.79 2.40 14.54
CA LYS A 503 -46.75 1.62 13.76
C LYS A 503 -46.02 0.94 12.60
N SER A 504 -46.58 -0.18 12.17
CA SER A 504 -46.05 -0.96 11.05
C SER A 504 -46.38 -0.31 9.71
N GLY A 505 -45.52 -0.51 8.72
CA GLY A 505 -45.73 0.00 7.35
C GLY A 505 -45.74 1.52 7.28
N VAL A 506 -46.53 2.08 6.36
CA VAL A 506 -46.61 3.52 6.10
C VAL A 506 -47.61 4.27 7.00
N ASN A 507 -48.21 3.61 8.00
CA ASN A 507 -49.33 4.15 8.78
C ASN A 507 -48.99 5.51 9.44
N ASP A 508 -47.90 5.57 10.20
CA ASP A 508 -47.50 6.81 10.88
C ASP A 508 -47.15 7.93 9.88
N LEU A 509 -46.51 7.57 8.76
CA LEU A 509 -46.15 8.52 7.72
C LEU A 509 -47.38 9.06 6.97
N TYR A 510 -48.39 8.21 6.75
CA TYR A 510 -49.66 8.62 6.15
C TYR A 510 -50.48 9.51 7.10
N ASP A 511 -50.51 9.17 8.39
CA ASP A 511 -51.16 10.00 9.41
C ASP A 511 -50.50 11.39 9.49
N LEU A 512 -49.16 11.45 9.46
CA LEU A 512 -48.42 12.71 9.41
C LEU A 512 -48.70 13.50 8.13
N TYR A 513 -48.76 12.84 6.98
CA TYR A 513 -49.10 13.48 5.72
C TYR A 513 -50.52 14.09 5.73
N LYS A 514 -51.49 13.40 6.34
CA LYS A 514 -52.88 13.87 6.45
C LYS A 514 -53.12 14.87 7.58
N SER A 515 -52.16 15.04 8.48
CA SER A 515 -52.29 15.96 9.61
C SER A 515 -52.33 17.43 9.17
N SER A 516 -53.03 18.26 9.94
CA SER A 516 -53.20 19.70 9.64
C SER A 516 -51.96 20.54 9.95
N ASP A 517 -51.01 20.01 10.73
CA ASP A 517 -49.81 20.74 11.18
C ASP A 517 -48.68 20.79 10.13
N LYS A 518 -48.81 20.03 9.04
CA LYS A 518 -47.83 19.90 7.95
C LYS A 518 -46.41 19.62 8.46
N PHE A 519 -46.27 18.80 9.50
CA PHE A 519 -44.99 18.53 10.14
C PHE A 519 -43.90 17.98 9.21
N LEU A 520 -44.26 17.37 8.08
CA LEU A 520 -43.30 16.84 7.11
C LEU A 520 -42.61 17.92 6.26
N ASP A 521 -43.18 19.12 6.14
CA ASP A 521 -42.67 20.15 5.24
C ASP A 521 -41.35 20.73 5.77
N GLY A 522 -40.26 20.48 5.05
CA GLY A 522 -38.91 20.83 5.49
C GLY A 522 -38.24 19.80 6.40
N ALA A 523 -38.90 18.68 6.70
CA ALA A 523 -38.41 17.71 7.70
C ALA A 523 -37.20 16.89 7.23
N LEU A 524 -36.45 16.37 8.21
CA LEU A 524 -35.44 15.33 8.05
C LEU A 524 -35.95 14.04 8.71
N MET A 525 -35.73 12.91 8.06
CA MET A 525 -36.29 11.62 8.48
C MET A 525 -35.23 10.53 8.60
N ALA A 526 -35.42 9.62 9.54
CA ALA A 526 -34.73 8.35 9.60
C ALA A 526 -35.73 7.20 9.59
N ASP A 527 -35.53 6.21 8.72
CA ASP A 527 -36.36 5.02 8.59
C ASP A 527 -35.47 3.78 8.46
N LYS A 528 -35.98 2.59 8.77
CA LYS A 528 -35.23 1.33 8.58
C LYS A 528 -35.27 0.89 7.12
N ILE A 529 -36.43 1.03 6.48
CA ILE A 529 -36.66 0.54 5.11
C ILE A 529 -37.56 1.53 4.37
N VAL A 530 -37.05 2.10 3.29
CA VAL A 530 -37.79 3.05 2.44
C VAL A 530 -38.23 2.36 1.15
N GLY A 531 -39.50 1.97 1.11
CA GLY A 531 -40.21 1.50 -0.08
C GLY A 531 -40.82 2.64 -0.91
N GLN A 532 -41.41 2.31 -2.04
CA GLN A 532 -41.97 3.28 -3.00
C GLN A 532 -43.15 4.06 -2.40
N GLY A 533 -44.00 3.39 -1.61
CA GLY A 533 -45.11 4.06 -0.92
C GLY A 533 -44.65 5.07 0.15
N ALA A 534 -43.59 4.74 0.88
CA ALA A 534 -42.99 5.65 1.86
C ALA A 534 -42.35 6.86 1.18
N ALA A 535 -41.58 6.64 0.10
CA ALA A 535 -40.98 7.71 -0.68
C ALA A 535 -42.02 8.69 -1.26
N ALA A 536 -43.16 8.19 -1.75
CA ALA A 536 -44.23 9.03 -2.26
C ALA A 536 -44.79 9.96 -1.17
N LEU A 537 -45.06 9.44 0.03
CA LEU A 537 -45.54 10.25 1.16
C LEU A 537 -44.49 11.25 1.64
N MET A 538 -43.20 10.89 1.65
CA MET A 538 -42.11 11.82 1.98
C MET A 538 -42.04 12.99 0.98
N VAL A 539 -42.18 12.70 -0.32
CA VAL A 539 -42.19 13.71 -1.38
C VAL A 539 -43.41 14.62 -1.25
N LEU A 540 -44.61 14.06 -1.14
CA LEU A 540 -45.86 14.82 -0.98
C LEU A 540 -45.87 15.65 0.31
N GLY A 541 -45.23 15.14 1.35
CA GLY A 541 -45.09 15.81 2.64
C GLY A 541 -44.04 16.92 2.66
N GLY A 542 -43.17 17.06 1.65
CA GLY A 542 -42.15 18.12 1.61
C GLY A 542 -40.84 17.82 2.36
N VAL A 543 -40.55 16.54 2.61
CA VAL A 543 -39.32 16.10 3.29
C VAL A 543 -38.07 16.52 2.51
N LYS A 544 -37.04 17.01 3.21
CA LYS A 544 -35.78 17.49 2.59
C LYS A 544 -34.65 16.48 2.64
N GLY A 545 -34.69 15.55 3.59
CA GLY A 545 -33.67 14.52 3.70
C GLY A 545 -34.14 13.27 4.43
N VAL A 546 -33.62 12.12 4.02
CA VAL A 546 -33.88 10.82 4.64
C VAL A 546 -32.60 10.00 4.78
N ARG A 547 -32.44 9.34 5.92
CA ARG A 547 -31.42 8.32 6.19
C ARG A 547 -32.12 6.99 6.40
N THR A 548 -31.71 5.97 5.65
CA THR A 548 -32.27 4.62 5.75
C THR A 548 -31.20 3.53 5.70
N ARG A 549 -31.52 2.32 6.15
CA ARG A 549 -30.66 1.15 5.91
C ARG A 549 -30.86 0.64 4.50
N VAL A 550 -32.12 0.37 4.15
CA VAL A 550 -32.52 -0.19 2.85
C VAL A 550 -33.42 0.80 2.11
N VAL A 551 -33.19 0.99 0.82
CA VAL A 551 -34.08 1.75 -0.08
C VAL A 551 -34.36 0.97 -1.36
N THR A 552 -35.60 1.01 -1.87
CA THR A 552 -35.88 0.39 -3.17
C THR A 552 -35.41 1.27 -4.33
N LYS A 553 -35.03 0.67 -5.46
CA LYS A 553 -34.62 1.44 -6.65
C LYS A 553 -35.70 2.45 -7.10
N PRO A 554 -37.00 2.10 -7.21
CA PRO A 554 -38.04 3.08 -7.55
C PRO A 554 -38.19 4.20 -6.52
N ALA A 555 -38.07 3.88 -5.22
CA ALA A 555 -38.11 4.89 -4.16
C ALA A 555 -36.95 5.88 -4.25
N LEU A 556 -35.73 5.38 -4.50
CA LEU A 556 -34.53 6.21 -4.64
C LEU A 556 -34.63 7.16 -5.84
N GLU A 557 -35.14 6.67 -6.97
CA GLU A 557 -35.37 7.49 -8.16
C GLU A 557 -36.41 8.59 -7.90
N MET A 558 -37.52 8.23 -7.23
CA MET A 558 -38.58 9.19 -6.86
C MET A 558 -38.07 10.28 -5.91
N LEU A 559 -37.29 9.93 -4.88
CA LEU A 559 -36.72 10.88 -3.93
C LEU A 559 -35.71 11.82 -4.60
N LYS A 560 -34.82 11.30 -5.44
CA LYS A 560 -33.84 12.10 -6.19
C LYS A 560 -34.50 13.07 -7.16
N LYS A 561 -35.52 12.62 -7.90
CA LYS A 561 -36.27 13.46 -8.86
C LYS A 561 -36.92 14.67 -8.18
N ASN A 562 -37.24 14.56 -6.88
CA ASN A 562 -37.88 15.59 -6.09
C ASN A 562 -36.91 16.33 -5.15
N ASN A 563 -35.60 16.26 -5.40
CA ASN A 563 -34.57 16.94 -4.61
C ASN A 563 -34.57 16.58 -3.11
N VAL A 564 -34.99 15.36 -2.76
CA VAL A 564 -34.85 14.86 -1.39
C VAL A 564 -33.47 14.23 -1.23
N LYS A 565 -32.71 14.67 -0.24
CA LYS A 565 -31.39 14.11 0.06
C LYS A 565 -31.55 12.71 0.67
N VAL A 566 -30.85 11.70 0.12
CA VAL A 566 -30.97 10.32 0.59
C VAL A 566 -29.61 9.78 1.01
N ILE A 567 -29.51 9.27 2.24
CA ILE A 567 -28.36 8.52 2.76
C ILE A 567 -28.82 7.08 3.01
N TYR A 568 -28.16 6.08 2.43
CA TYR A 568 -28.58 4.69 2.50
C TYR A 568 -27.39 3.71 2.59
N ASP A 569 -27.62 2.52 3.16
CA ASP A 569 -26.60 1.45 3.20
C ASP A 569 -26.75 0.49 2.01
N GLU A 570 -27.99 0.17 1.63
CA GLU A 570 -28.29 -0.84 0.60
C GLU A 570 -29.43 -0.40 -0.32
N VAL A 571 -29.32 -0.73 -1.61
CA VAL A 571 -30.38 -0.55 -2.62
C VAL A 571 -30.88 -1.92 -3.09
N VAL A 572 -32.20 -2.13 -3.00
CA VAL A 572 -32.85 -3.39 -3.40
C VAL A 572 -33.88 -3.16 -4.51
N PRO A 573 -34.21 -4.18 -5.33
CA PRO A 573 -35.25 -4.03 -6.35
C PRO A 573 -36.65 -3.83 -5.74
N HIS A 574 -36.96 -4.47 -4.61
CA HIS A 574 -38.23 -4.36 -3.91
C HIS A 574 -38.08 -4.67 -2.41
N VAL A 575 -39.01 -4.16 -1.59
CA VAL A 575 -39.10 -4.53 -0.16
C VAL A 575 -39.78 -5.89 -0.04
N ILE A 576 -39.18 -6.81 0.72
CA ILE A 576 -39.81 -8.09 1.09
C ILE A 576 -40.79 -7.84 2.24
N ASN A 577 -41.99 -8.43 2.17
CA ASN A 577 -43.01 -8.29 3.20
C ASN A 577 -42.59 -8.94 4.53
N ARG A 578 -43.37 -8.70 5.59
CA ARG A 578 -43.04 -9.17 6.95
C ARG A 578 -43.03 -10.69 7.09
N ASN A 579 -43.84 -11.39 6.29
CA ASN A 579 -43.94 -12.85 6.27
C ASN A 579 -42.82 -13.51 5.46
N LYS A 580 -41.99 -12.71 4.77
CA LYS A 580 -40.90 -13.16 3.89
C LYS A 580 -41.35 -14.08 2.76
N ASP A 581 -42.60 -13.99 2.35
CA ASP A 581 -43.21 -14.83 1.31
C ASP A 581 -43.51 -14.06 0.01
N GLY A 582 -43.24 -12.75 -0.04
CA GLY A 582 -43.44 -11.93 -1.23
C GLY A 582 -43.04 -10.47 -1.09
N GLN A 583 -43.30 -9.70 -2.14
CA GLN A 583 -43.10 -8.25 -2.16
C GLN A 583 -44.07 -7.54 -1.20
N CYS A 584 -43.64 -6.41 -0.62
CA CYS A 584 -44.47 -5.54 0.22
C CYS A 584 -45.82 -5.25 -0.47
N PRO A 585 -46.97 -5.51 0.18
CA PRO A 585 -48.29 -5.34 -0.43
C PRO A 585 -48.57 -3.96 -1.00
N LEU A 586 -48.01 -2.91 -0.40
CA LEU A 586 -48.13 -1.54 -0.92
C LEU A 586 -47.26 -1.34 -2.17
N ASP A 587 -45.97 -1.69 -2.10
CA ASP A 587 -45.05 -1.52 -3.24
C ASP A 587 -45.50 -2.37 -4.45
N SER A 588 -46.07 -3.56 -4.24
CA SER A 588 -46.64 -4.38 -5.31
C SER A 588 -47.74 -3.65 -6.09
N ARG A 589 -48.56 -2.84 -5.41
CA ARG A 589 -49.64 -2.03 -6.02
C ARG A 589 -49.11 -0.77 -6.70
N LEU A 590 -47.88 -0.36 -6.39
CA LEU A 590 -47.22 0.81 -6.94
C LEU A 590 -46.27 0.49 -8.10
N ASN A 591 -46.14 -0.79 -8.48
CA ASN A 591 -45.31 -1.21 -9.60
C ASN A 591 -45.67 -0.43 -10.87
N GLY A 592 -44.68 0.24 -11.46
CA GLY A 592 -44.85 1.06 -12.68
C GLY A 592 -45.29 2.51 -12.43
N ILE A 593 -45.50 2.94 -11.18
CA ILE A 593 -45.86 4.33 -10.85
C ILE A 593 -44.61 5.17 -10.58
N ASP A 594 -44.38 6.20 -11.39
CA ASP A 594 -43.13 6.96 -11.40
C ASP A 594 -43.20 8.34 -10.71
N SER A 595 -44.35 8.72 -10.16
CA SER A 595 -44.55 10.00 -9.47
C SER A 595 -45.36 9.86 -8.19
N ALA A 596 -45.07 10.73 -7.23
CA ALA A 596 -45.73 10.71 -5.93
C ALA A 596 -47.24 11.04 -6.03
N ASP A 597 -47.62 11.98 -6.90
CA ASP A 597 -49.03 12.34 -7.14
C ASP A 597 -49.87 11.17 -7.66
N LYS A 598 -49.30 10.33 -8.54
CA LYS A 598 -49.96 9.13 -9.06
C LYS A 598 -50.00 8.00 -8.01
N ALA A 599 -49.04 7.98 -7.10
CA ALA A 599 -48.99 6.98 -6.03
C ALA A 599 -50.03 7.27 -4.94
N LEU A 600 -50.41 8.54 -4.72
CA LEU A 600 -51.30 8.93 -3.62
C LEU A 600 -52.66 8.21 -3.64
N PRO A 601 -53.45 8.18 -4.75
CA PRO A 601 -54.74 7.48 -4.76
C PRO A 601 -54.62 5.99 -4.43
N VAL A 602 -53.52 5.36 -4.84
CA VAL A 602 -53.24 3.94 -4.56
C VAL A 602 -52.91 3.73 -3.09
N ILE A 603 -52.13 4.63 -2.50
CA ILE A 603 -51.81 4.63 -1.07
C ILE A 603 -53.10 4.85 -0.25
N GLU A 604 -53.94 5.80 -0.63
CA GLU A 604 -55.21 6.07 0.07
C GLU A 604 -56.15 4.86 0.04
N GLN A 605 -56.27 4.19 -1.11
CA GLN A 605 -57.04 2.96 -1.24
C GLN A 605 -56.44 1.83 -0.40
N PHE A 606 -55.10 1.68 -0.40
CA PHE A 606 -54.41 0.70 0.45
C PHE A 606 -54.64 0.95 1.94
N MET A 607 -54.62 2.20 2.38
CA MET A 607 -54.90 2.58 3.78
C MET A 607 -56.35 2.30 4.17
N LYS A 608 -57.30 2.46 3.23
CA LYS A 608 -58.70 2.06 3.44
C LYS A 608 -58.84 0.55 3.58
N ASP A 609 -58.21 -0.22 2.68
CA ASP A 609 -58.25 -1.67 2.73
C ASP A 609 -57.63 -2.24 4.01
N LEU A 610 -56.56 -1.62 4.52
CA LEU A 610 -55.95 -1.95 5.81
C LEU A 610 -56.92 -1.72 6.99
N LYS A 611 -57.66 -0.60 7.01
CA LYS A 611 -58.66 -0.32 8.06
C LYS A 611 -59.84 -1.28 8.02
N GLU A 612 -60.22 -1.74 6.82
CA GLU A 612 -61.30 -2.71 6.60
C GLU A 612 -60.85 -4.17 6.78
N GLY A 613 -59.58 -4.42 7.13
CA GLY A 613 -59.05 -5.77 7.36
C GLY A 613 -58.89 -6.61 6.09
N LYS A 614 -58.84 -5.96 4.92
CA LYS A 614 -58.77 -6.62 3.59
C LYS A 614 -57.33 -6.92 3.13
N VAL A 615 -56.32 -6.53 3.92
CA VAL A 615 -54.89 -6.71 3.60
C VAL A 615 -54.14 -7.12 4.88
N TYR A 616 -53.36 -8.20 4.81
CA TYR A 616 -52.40 -8.62 5.82
C TYR A 616 -51.03 -8.86 5.21
#